data_AF-A0A8J2X664-F1
#
_entry.id   AF-A0A8J2X664-F1
#
_cell.length_a   1.000
_cell.length_b   1.000
_cell.length_c   1.000
_cell.angle_alpha   90.00
_cell.angle_beta   90.00
_cell.angle_gamma   90.00
#
_symmetry.space_group_name_H-M   'P 1'
#
loop_
_entity.id
_entity.type
_entity.pdbx_description
1 polymer ?
#
loop_
_entity_poly.entity_id
_entity_poly.type
_entity_poly.pdbx_seq_one_letter_code
_entity_poly.pdbx_strand_id
1 'polypeptide(L)' 'MLARVWSASILGIDAVKVGVEVDVAGGLPSITLVGLPDTAVQESRERVKAA' A
#
# COMPACT_ATOMS: atom_id res chain seq x y z
N MET A 1 -5.07 14.60 1.08
CA MET A 1 -3.70 14.91 0.64
C MET A 1 -3.26 13.75 -0.20
N LEU A 2 -3.07 13.99 -1.50
CA LEU A 2 -2.67 12.94 -2.44
C LEU A 2 -1.14 12.83 -2.45
N ALA A 3 -0.63 11.63 -2.23
CA ALA A 3 0.77 11.27 -2.39
C ALA A 3 0.89 10.09 -3.36
N ARG A 4 1.94 10.08 -4.17
CA ARG A 4 2.25 8.97 -5.08
C ARG A 4 3.71 8.57 -4.94
N VAL A 5 3.96 7.28 -4.91
CA VAL A 5 5.30 6.70 -4.87
C VAL A 5 5.43 5.57 -5.88
N TRP A 6 6.63 5.38 -6.41
CA TRP A 6 6.96 4.25 -7.28
C TRP A 6 7.58 3.13 -6.45
N SER A 7 7.18 1.90 -6.76
CA SER A 7 7.68 0.67 -6.15
C SER A 7 7.81 -0.42 -7.23
N ALA A 8 8.12 -1.63 -6.81
CA ALA A 8 8.12 -2.82 -7.64
C ALA A 8 7.44 -3.98 -6.92
N SER A 9 6.80 -4.87 -7.68
CA SER A 9 6.30 -6.15 -7.21
C SER A 9 6.81 -7.27 -8.12
N ILE A 10 6.83 -8.50 -7.61
CA ILE A 10 7.31 -9.67 -8.33
C ILE A 10 6.10 -10.40 -8.92
N LEU A 11 6.14 -10.66 -10.23
CA LEU A 11 5.20 -11.54 -10.92
C LEU A 11 5.98 -12.71 -11.51
N GLY A 12 6.00 -13.84 -10.79
CA GLY A 12 6.85 -14.98 -11.15
C GLY A 12 8.33 -14.64 -10.94
N ILE A 13 9.09 -14.49 -12.03
CA ILE A 13 10.50 -14.07 -12.01
C ILE A 13 10.71 -12.61 -12.41
N ASP A 14 9.65 -11.94 -12.89
CA ASP A 14 9.74 -10.59 -13.43
C ASP A 14 9.45 -9.56 -12.34
N ALA A 15 10.27 -8.50 -12.33
CA ALA A 15 10.00 -7.31 -11.52
C ALA A 15 9.10 -6.36 -12.30
N VAL A 16 7.90 -6.11 -11.79
CA VAL A 16 6.91 -5.21 -12.38
C VAL A 16 6.93 -3.90 -11.62
N LYS A 17 7.05 -2.78 -12.33
CA LYS A 17 6.94 -1.45 -11.74
C LYS A 17 5.51 -1.18 -11.27
N VAL A 18 5.34 -0.76 -10.03
CA VAL A 18 4.04 -0.48 -9.41
C VAL A 18 3.98 0.98 -8.96
N GLY A 19 2.87 1.65 -9.27
CA GLY A 19 2.56 2.96 -8.70
C GLY A 19 1.64 2.78 -7.49
N VAL A 20 2.02 3.35 -6.35
CA VAL A 20 1.18 3.37 -5.15
C VAL A 20 0.69 4.79 -4.94
N GLU A 21 -0.61 4.95 -4.79
CA GLU A 21 -1.27 6.23 -4.51
C GLU A 21 -1.94 6.17 -3.14
N VAL A 22 -1.83 7.26 -2.40
CA VAL A 22 -2.39 7.41 -1.06
C VAL A 22 -3.13 8.73 -1.02
N ASP A 23 -4.38 8.71 -0.55
CA ASP A 23 -5.07 9.93 -0.16
C ASP A 23 -5.35 9.92 1.34
N VAL A 24 -5.02 11.04 1.99
CA VAL A 24 -5.24 11.24 3.42
C VAL A 24 -6.31 12.32 3.64
N ALA A 25 -7.40 11.94 4.29
CA ALA A 25 -8.45 12.86 4.74
C ALA A 25 -8.47 12.95 6.27
N GLY A 26 -9.04 14.03 6.80
CA GLY A 26 -9.27 14.17 8.25
C GLY A 26 -10.38 13.25 8.75
N GLY A 27 -10.33 12.88 10.02
CA GLY A 27 -11.33 12.00 10.64
C GLY A 27 -10.71 11.01 11.63
N LEU A 28 -11.43 9.92 11.91
CA LEU A 28 -10.93 8.84 12.76
C LEU A 28 -9.81 8.06 12.06
N PRO A 29 -8.77 7.60 12.80
CA PRO A 29 -7.70 6.80 12.23
C PRO A 29 -8.24 5.52 11.60
N SER A 30 -8.12 5.41 10.28
CA SER A 30 -8.47 4.21 9.52
C SER A 30 -7.55 4.10 8.30
N ILE A 31 -7.27 2.86 7.90
CA ILE A 31 -6.50 2.57 6.69
C ILE A 31 -7.33 1.60 5.85
N THR A 32 -7.69 2.04 4.66
CA THR A 32 -8.38 1.20 3.67
C THR A 32 -7.41 0.88 2.55
N LEU A 33 -7.25 -0.41 2.26
CA LEU A 33 -6.36 -0.93 1.23
C LEU A 33 -7.21 -1.41 0.05
N VAL A 34 -6.91 -0.92 -1.15
CA VAL A 34 -7.64 -1.20 -2.39
C VAL A 34 -6.69 -1.73 -3.46
N GLY A 35 -7.22 -2.26 -4.57
CA GLY A 35 -6.40 -2.77 -5.68
C GLY A 35 -5.98 -4.24 -5.54
N LEU A 36 -6.77 -5.05 -4.80
CA LEU A 36 -6.54 -6.49 -4.59
C LEU A 36 -5.14 -6.80 -4.02
N PRO A 37 -4.78 -6.22 -2.86
CA PRO A 37 -3.49 -6.47 -2.24
C PRO A 37 -3.35 -7.92 -1.77
N ASP A 38 -2.15 -8.46 -1.89
CA ASP A 38 -1.81 -9.76 -1.33
C ASP A 38 -1.67 -9.72 0.21
N THR A 39 -1.44 -10.90 0.80
CA THR A 39 -1.30 -11.06 2.25
C THR A 39 -0.14 -10.25 2.82
N ALA A 40 1.01 -10.18 2.11
CA ALA A 40 2.19 -9.49 2.59
C ALA A 40 1.95 -7.98 2.73
N VAL A 41 1.21 -7.39 1.79
CA VAL A 41 0.79 -5.98 1.85
C VAL A 41 -0.22 -5.78 3.00
N GLN A 42 -1.16 -6.71 3.19
CA GLN A 42 -2.11 -6.63 4.31
C GLN A 42 -1.43 -6.69 5.68
N GLU A 43 -0.44 -7.57 5.88
CA GLU A 43 0.33 -7.64 7.12
C GLU A 43 1.21 -6.40 7.34
N SER A 44 1.73 -5.82 6.26
CA SER A 44 2.50 -4.57 6.32
C SER A 44 1.69 -3.43 6.92
N ARG A 45 0.37 -3.38 6.67
CA ARG A 45 -0.54 -2.39 7.26
C ARG A 45 -0.49 -2.43 8.79
N GLU A 46 -0.53 -3.61 9.39
CA GLU A 46 -0.51 -3.76 10.85
C GLU A 46 0.84 -3.34 11.43
N ARG A 47 1.95 -3.62 10.74
CA ARG A 47 3.29 -3.14 11.15
C ARG A 47 3.40 -1.63 11.12
N VAL A 48 2.88 -0.98 10.07
CA VAL A 48 2.87 0.49 9.96
C VAL A 48 2.01 1.10 11.06
N LYS A 49 0.87 0.48 11.40
CA LYS A 49 0.00 0.96 12.47
C LYS A 49 0.64 0.85 13.87
N ALA A 50 1.56 -0.10 14.06
CA ALA A 50 2.24 -0.34 15.33
C ALA A 50 3.51 0.50 15.54
N ALA A 51 4.09 1.06 14.47
CA ALA A 51 5.27 1.93 14.49
C ALA A 51 4.89 3.38 14.85
#